data_AF-A0AAE0KLG4-F1
#
_entry.id   AF-A0AAE0KLG4-F1
#
_cell.length_a   1.000
_cell.length_b   1.000
_cell.length_c   1.000
_cell.angle_alpha   90.00
_cell.angle_beta   90.00
_cell.angle_gamma   90.00
#
_symmetry.space_group_name_H-M   'P 1'
#
loop_
_entity.id
_entity.type
_entity.pdbx_description
1 polymer ?
#
loop_
_entity_poly.entity_id
_entity_poly.type
_entity_poly.pdbx_seq_one_letter_code
_entity_poly.pdbx_strand_id
1 'polypeptide(L)'
;MKGSLVYCFSALVGLAVASPTLQKRDVSTAELTKFKLVAQYAASAFCNTENTAGQIITCKADFCPLVTANNGTTSSTFAGSIIDSRGLIAIDRTISSIIISFRGSRSIRNWITDFIFTQVPCDLVFGCLVHTGFLAAWNEISPQVLAGAKAAVKANPSYKVIVTGHSLGGAVGTLATAYLRKAGIPVAELITFGSPRVGNSAFAKFVTDQPGAEYRLTHAEDPVPRLPPILFNYRHTSPEYWIDAPSNATTITVSDFKVCPGDANIACNGGTKGFDLTEHSIYFQQVNGCNPDGEIWKRGPAATISDADLLKQLNQWVDMDIDYVEKLPFGESERVGI
;
A
#
# COMPACT_ATOMS: atom_id res chain seq x y z
N MET A 1 -70.70 35.82 4.17
CA MET A 1 -69.39 35.56 4.83
C MET A 1 -69.09 34.08 4.72
N LYS A 2 -68.30 33.69 3.71
CA LYS A 2 -67.75 32.33 3.54
C LYS A 2 -66.27 32.53 3.23
N GLY A 3 -65.41 32.05 4.12
CA GLY A 3 -63.95 32.13 3.97
C GLY A 3 -63.44 31.03 3.05
N SER A 4 -62.53 31.39 2.14
CA SER A 4 -61.75 30.44 1.35
C SER A 4 -60.29 30.56 1.77
N LEU A 5 -59.81 29.50 2.41
CA LEU A 5 -58.42 29.29 2.81
C LEU A 5 -57.65 28.81 1.57
N VAL A 6 -56.68 29.60 1.09
CA VAL A 6 -55.80 29.21 -0.01
C VAL A 6 -54.55 28.55 0.57
N TYR A 7 -54.39 27.25 0.36
CA TYR A 7 -53.18 26.51 0.68
C TYR A 7 -52.11 26.75 -0.38
N CYS A 8 -50.97 27.31 0.03
CA CYS A 8 -49.77 27.42 -0.80
C CYS A 8 -49.03 26.06 -0.78
N PHE A 9 -49.00 25.35 -1.91
CA PHE A 9 -48.14 24.17 -2.08
C PHE A 9 -46.74 24.61 -2.50
N SER A 10 -45.79 24.56 -1.56
CA SER A 10 -44.36 24.72 -1.85
C SER A 10 -43.85 23.42 -2.46
N ALA A 11 -43.59 23.41 -3.77
CA ALA A 11 -42.91 22.29 -4.42
C ALA A 11 -41.41 22.32 -4.06
N LEU A 12 -40.99 21.41 -3.19
CA LEU A 12 -39.57 21.12 -2.95
C LEU A 12 -39.01 20.38 -4.17
N VAL A 13 -38.26 21.10 -5.01
CA VAL A 13 -37.42 20.49 -6.05
C VAL A 13 -36.24 19.83 -5.36
N GLY A 14 -36.31 18.52 -5.16
CA GLY A 14 -35.18 17.72 -4.72
C GLY A 14 -34.10 17.70 -5.81
N LEU A 15 -32.99 18.40 -5.58
CA LEU A 15 -31.76 18.20 -6.34
C LEU A 15 -31.23 16.80 -5.98
N ALA A 16 -31.53 15.83 -6.85
CA ALA A 16 -30.85 14.54 -6.82
C ALA A 16 -29.37 14.79 -7.14
N VAL A 17 -28.53 14.82 -6.11
CA VAL A 17 -27.09 14.76 -6.27
C VAL A 17 -26.81 13.32 -6.73
N ALA A 18 -26.59 13.15 -8.03
CA ALA A 18 -26.11 11.88 -8.56
C ALA A 18 -24.77 11.58 -7.89
N SER A 19 -24.73 10.57 -7.03
CA SER A 19 -23.48 10.00 -6.55
C SER A 19 -22.66 9.63 -7.78
N PRO A 20 -21.38 10.00 -7.87
CA PRO A 20 -20.55 9.60 -8.99
C PRO A 20 -20.48 8.08 -8.99
N THR A 21 -21.16 7.44 -9.95
CA THR A 21 -20.93 6.04 -10.27
C THR A 21 -19.44 5.88 -10.52
N LEU A 22 -18.77 5.12 -9.64
CA LEU A 22 -17.35 4.83 -9.72
C LEU A 22 -17.12 4.08 -11.04
N GLN A 23 -16.76 4.83 -12.08
CA GLN A 23 -16.46 4.28 -13.38
C GLN A 23 -15.28 3.32 -13.20
N LYS A 24 -15.44 2.06 -13.61
CA LYS A 24 -14.38 1.04 -13.60
C LYS A 24 -13.11 1.66 -14.19
N ARG A 25 -12.15 2.02 -13.35
CA ARG A 25 -10.88 2.58 -13.79
C ARG A 25 -10.02 1.44 -14.29
N ASP A 26 -10.06 1.18 -15.58
CA ASP A 26 -9.10 0.27 -16.20
C ASP A 26 -7.69 0.90 -16.14
N VAL A 27 -6.65 0.07 -15.97
CA VAL A 27 -5.26 0.53 -15.89
C VAL A 27 -4.79 0.95 -17.28
N SER A 28 -4.32 2.19 -17.41
CA SER A 28 -3.74 2.70 -18.66
C SER A 28 -2.31 2.21 -18.87
N THR A 29 -1.83 2.23 -20.12
CA THR A 29 -0.42 1.92 -20.43
C THR A 29 0.56 2.85 -19.71
N ALA A 30 0.18 4.13 -19.53
CA ALA A 30 1.00 5.09 -18.80
C ALA A 30 1.11 4.74 -17.30
N GLU A 31 0.01 4.31 -16.69
CA GLU A 31 0.02 3.81 -15.30
C GLU A 31 0.84 2.54 -15.18
N LEU A 32 0.72 1.59 -16.11
CA LEU A 32 1.54 0.37 -16.09
C LEU A 32 3.04 0.68 -16.17
N THR A 33 3.46 1.59 -17.05
CA THR A 33 4.87 2.05 -17.13
C THR A 33 5.32 2.67 -15.81
N LYS A 34 4.47 3.49 -15.20
CA LYS A 34 4.75 4.10 -13.89
C LYS A 34 4.84 3.06 -12.77
N PHE A 35 3.95 2.07 -12.74
CA PHE A 35 3.98 1.00 -11.74
C PHE A 35 5.29 0.19 -11.82
N LYS A 36 5.74 -0.12 -13.05
CA LYS A 36 7.04 -0.80 -13.27
C LYS A 36 8.22 0.01 -12.75
N LEU A 37 8.26 1.31 -13.02
CA LEU A 37 9.32 2.20 -12.49
C LEU A 37 9.26 2.32 -10.96
N VAL A 38 8.07 2.50 -10.39
CA VAL A 38 7.92 2.72 -8.94
C VAL A 38 8.13 1.43 -8.15
N ALA A 39 7.88 0.25 -8.73
CA ALA A 39 8.29 -1.04 -8.18
C ALA A 39 9.82 -1.15 -8.06
N GLN A 40 10.56 -0.59 -9.02
CA GLN A 40 12.02 -0.52 -8.95
C GLN A 40 12.51 0.43 -7.86
N TYR A 41 11.82 1.54 -7.61
CA TYR A 41 12.11 2.40 -6.46
C TYR A 41 11.79 1.75 -5.11
N ALA A 42 10.76 0.89 -5.06
CA ALA A 42 10.53 0.06 -3.87
C ALA A 42 11.67 -0.96 -3.69
N ALA A 43 12.15 -1.56 -4.79
CA ALA A 43 13.26 -2.50 -4.79
C ALA A 43 14.60 -1.87 -4.36
N SER A 44 14.89 -0.66 -4.85
CA SER A 44 16.14 0.05 -4.54
C SER A 44 16.29 0.37 -3.05
N ALA A 45 15.18 0.46 -2.31
CA ALA A 45 15.19 0.64 -0.86
C ALA A 45 15.82 -0.53 -0.09
N PHE A 46 16.03 -1.69 -0.72
CA PHE A 46 16.73 -2.80 -0.07
C PHE A 46 18.26 -2.64 0.00
N CYS A 47 18.84 -1.82 -0.88
CA CYS A 47 20.30 -1.72 -1.06
C CYS A 47 20.87 -0.29 -1.02
N ASN A 48 20.04 0.74 -1.00
CA ASN A 48 20.48 2.14 -1.07
C ASN A 48 20.23 2.94 0.22
N THR A 49 19.99 2.27 1.36
CA THR A 49 19.65 2.95 2.63
C THR A 49 20.83 3.60 3.32
N GLU A 50 22.05 3.29 2.88
CA GLU A 50 23.30 3.88 3.39
C GLU A 50 23.90 4.92 2.42
N ASN A 51 23.18 5.24 1.34
CA ASN A 51 23.65 6.21 0.37
C ASN A 51 23.74 7.62 0.99
N THR A 52 24.70 8.40 0.53
CA THR A 52 24.82 9.82 0.82
C THR A 52 24.10 10.68 -0.22
N ALA A 53 23.80 11.92 0.14
CA ALA A 53 23.12 12.86 -0.75
C ALA A 53 23.90 13.06 -2.08
N GLY A 54 23.19 12.99 -3.20
CA GLY A 54 23.73 13.10 -4.56
C GLY A 54 24.22 11.78 -5.15
N GLN A 55 24.37 10.70 -4.37
CA GLN A 55 24.77 9.40 -4.90
C GLN A 55 23.71 8.82 -5.83
N ILE A 56 24.16 8.26 -6.96
CA ILE A 56 23.31 7.58 -7.94
C ILE A 56 22.78 6.29 -7.32
N ILE A 57 21.49 6.05 -7.49
CA ILE A 57 20.81 4.82 -7.08
C ILE A 57 21.20 3.73 -8.07
N THR A 58 21.72 2.64 -7.53
CA THR A 58 22.07 1.44 -8.30
C THR A 58 21.53 0.21 -7.60
N CYS A 59 21.26 -0.84 -8.36
CA CYS A 59 20.86 -2.13 -7.82
C CYS A 59 21.77 -3.23 -8.34
N LYS A 60 22.07 -4.23 -7.50
CA LYS A 60 22.74 -5.45 -7.96
C LYS A 60 21.87 -6.16 -9.02
N ALA A 61 22.51 -6.88 -9.93
CA ALA A 61 21.87 -7.77 -10.91
C ALA A 61 20.68 -7.17 -11.69
N ASP A 62 20.72 -5.86 -11.96
CA ASP A 62 19.71 -5.13 -12.71
C ASP A 62 18.27 -5.26 -12.15
N PHE A 63 18.11 -5.19 -10.82
CA PHE A 63 16.78 -5.12 -10.19
C PHE A 63 16.13 -3.73 -10.27
N CYS A 64 16.85 -2.71 -10.76
CA CYS A 64 16.27 -1.38 -11.00
C CYS A 64 16.82 -0.69 -12.27
N PRO A 65 16.67 -1.31 -13.47
CA PRO A 65 17.20 -0.80 -14.74
C PRO A 65 16.63 0.57 -15.12
N LEU A 66 15.34 0.78 -14.92
CA LEU A 66 14.66 2.04 -15.24
C LEU A 66 15.12 3.16 -14.30
N VAL A 67 15.29 2.86 -13.01
CA VAL A 67 15.84 3.84 -12.04
C VAL A 67 17.26 4.21 -12.40
N THR A 68 18.08 3.22 -12.78
CA THR A 68 19.47 3.42 -13.22
C THR A 68 19.52 4.23 -14.52
N ALA A 69 18.67 3.89 -15.50
CA ALA A 69 18.55 4.61 -16.76
C ALA A 69 18.11 6.07 -16.57
N ASN A 70 17.24 6.33 -15.59
CA ASN A 70 16.82 7.68 -15.23
C ASN A 70 17.86 8.48 -14.45
N ASN A 71 19.00 7.87 -14.08
CA ASN A 71 20.01 8.43 -13.19
C ASN A 71 19.39 8.95 -11.89
N GLY A 72 18.49 8.17 -11.28
CA GLY A 72 17.89 8.50 -9.99
C GLY A 72 18.96 8.74 -8.94
N THR A 73 18.85 9.81 -8.15
CA THR A 73 19.85 10.16 -7.11
C THR A 73 19.22 10.13 -5.72
N THR A 74 20.01 9.81 -4.71
CA THR A 74 19.59 9.85 -3.31
C THR A 74 19.63 11.30 -2.81
N SER A 75 18.53 11.82 -2.27
CA SER A 75 18.51 13.10 -1.56
C SER A 75 18.89 12.91 -0.08
N SER A 76 18.32 11.88 0.55
CA SER A 76 18.57 11.54 1.95
C SER A 76 18.13 10.10 2.21
N THR A 77 18.66 9.48 3.25
CA THR A 77 18.20 8.18 3.75
C THR A 77 17.60 8.31 5.14
N PHE A 78 16.88 7.29 5.59
CA PHE A 78 16.35 7.22 6.94
C PHE A 78 16.39 5.79 7.46
N ALA A 79 16.60 5.66 8.77
CA ALA A 79 16.69 4.37 9.45
C ALA A 79 16.15 4.45 10.88
N GLY A 80 15.54 3.35 11.30
CA GLY A 80 15.06 3.06 12.64
C GLY A 80 15.33 1.60 12.99
N SER A 81 15.47 1.33 14.28
CA SER A 81 15.73 -0.02 14.81
C SER A 81 14.45 -0.82 15.01
N ILE A 82 13.30 -0.14 15.21
CA ILE A 82 12.00 -0.78 15.36
C ILE A 82 11.64 -1.44 14.03
N ILE A 83 11.46 -2.75 14.08
CA ILE A 83 11.21 -3.66 12.95
C ILE A 83 12.16 -3.45 11.76
N ASP A 84 13.36 -2.91 12.02
CA ASP A 84 14.39 -2.64 11.02
C ASP A 84 13.91 -1.71 9.87
N SER A 85 13.17 -0.66 10.23
CA SER A 85 12.56 0.29 9.29
C SER A 85 13.62 1.15 8.61
N ARG A 86 13.78 1.02 7.29
CA ARG A 86 14.74 1.84 6.51
C ARG A 86 14.12 2.31 5.20
N GLY A 87 14.75 3.31 4.58
CA GLY A 87 14.37 3.76 3.26
C GLY A 87 15.21 4.93 2.78
N LEU A 88 14.77 5.53 1.68
CA LEU A 88 15.42 6.67 1.06
C LEU A 88 14.41 7.62 0.43
N ILE A 89 14.84 8.88 0.30
CA ILE A 89 14.19 9.89 -0.52
C ILE A 89 15.08 10.07 -1.74
N ALA A 90 14.54 9.78 -2.92
CA ALA A 90 15.21 9.90 -4.20
C ALA A 90 14.69 11.08 -5.01
N ILE A 91 15.52 11.59 -5.92
CA ILE A 91 15.18 12.56 -6.94
C ILE A 91 15.35 11.91 -8.31
N ASP A 92 14.25 11.83 -9.06
CA ASP A 92 14.23 11.43 -10.46
C ASP A 92 13.93 12.67 -11.32
N ARG A 93 14.94 13.11 -12.08
CA ARG A 93 14.81 14.30 -12.94
C ARG A 93 14.10 14.00 -14.24
N THR A 94 14.17 12.75 -14.70
CA THR A 94 13.58 12.29 -15.96
C THR A 94 12.06 12.37 -15.88
N ILE A 95 11.48 11.98 -14.75
CA ILE A 95 10.03 12.08 -14.48
C ILE A 95 9.65 13.23 -13.53
N SER A 96 10.59 14.14 -13.24
CA SER A 96 10.41 15.29 -12.34
C SER A 96 9.70 14.91 -11.04
N SER A 97 10.22 13.91 -10.33
CA SER A 97 9.58 13.34 -9.14
C SER A 97 10.54 13.19 -7.96
N ILE A 98 10.00 13.40 -6.76
CA ILE A 98 10.60 13.07 -5.47
C ILE A 98 9.97 11.75 -5.03
N ILE A 99 10.78 10.70 -4.87
CA ILE A 99 10.29 9.37 -4.51
C ILE A 99 10.70 9.06 -3.06
N ILE A 100 9.74 8.79 -2.19
CA ILE A 100 10.00 8.37 -0.80
C ILE A 100 9.74 6.87 -0.73
N SER A 101 10.81 6.09 -0.70
CA SER A 101 10.74 4.62 -0.72
C SER A 101 11.01 4.03 0.65
N PHE A 102 10.08 3.20 1.13
CA PHE A 102 10.21 2.44 2.36
C PHE A 102 10.56 0.98 2.05
N ARG A 103 11.57 0.45 2.72
CA ARG A 103 12.03 -0.93 2.54
C ARG A 103 11.09 -1.91 3.23
N GLY A 104 10.87 -3.07 2.60
CA GLY A 104 10.21 -4.21 3.24
C GLY A 104 11.07 -4.92 4.29
N SER A 105 10.47 -5.95 4.91
CA SER A 105 11.16 -6.83 5.85
C SER A 105 12.17 -7.73 5.15
N ARG A 106 13.32 -7.99 5.79
CA ARG A 106 14.28 -9.01 5.32
C ARG A 106 13.84 -10.45 5.60
N SER A 107 12.84 -10.64 6.47
CA SER A 107 12.29 -11.96 6.83
C SER A 107 10.76 -11.90 6.90
N ILE A 108 10.14 -11.99 5.72
CA ILE A 108 8.69 -11.83 5.55
C ILE A 108 7.94 -13.00 6.19
N ARG A 109 8.47 -14.23 6.08
CA ARG A 109 7.93 -15.42 6.75
C ARG A 109 7.83 -15.23 8.26
N ASN A 110 8.88 -14.73 8.90
CA ASN A 110 8.88 -14.50 10.35
C ASN A 110 7.78 -13.52 10.76
N TRP A 111 7.64 -12.41 10.02
CA TRP A 111 6.57 -11.44 10.27
C TRP A 111 5.17 -12.07 10.17
N ILE A 112 4.95 -12.94 9.17
CA ILE A 112 3.68 -13.66 9.04
C ILE A 112 3.47 -14.60 10.23
N THR A 113 4.50 -15.34 10.67
CA THR A 113 4.35 -16.34 11.75
C THR A 113 4.18 -15.76 13.15
N ASP A 114 4.53 -14.48 13.36
CA ASP A 114 4.40 -13.86 14.68
C ASP A 114 2.93 -13.60 15.06
N PHE A 115 2.02 -13.49 14.08
CA PHE A 115 0.57 -13.30 14.27
C PHE A 115 0.18 -12.18 15.25
N ILE A 116 1.02 -11.16 15.41
CA ILE A 116 0.73 -10.00 16.25
C ILE A 116 -0.11 -9.04 15.42
N PHE A 117 -1.41 -8.94 15.73
CA PHE A 117 -2.36 -8.07 15.01
C PHE A 117 -2.96 -6.97 15.90
N THR A 118 -2.25 -6.56 16.94
CA THR A 118 -2.73 -5.53 17.88
C THR A 118 -2.85 -4.17 17.21
N GLN A 119 -4.02 -3.55 17.33
CA GLN A 119 -4.26 -2.17 16.91
C GLN A 119 -4.09 -1.19 18.08
N VAL A 120 -3.61 0.01 17.80
CA VAL A 120 -3.50 1.13 18.75
C VAL A 120 -4.13 2.39 18.14
N PRO A 121 -4.63 3.32 18.97
CA PRO A 121 -5.17 4.59 18.47
C PRO A 121 -4.15 5.41 17.68
N CYS A 122 -4.64 6.10 16.65
CA CYS A 122 -3.87 7.09 15.90
C CYS A 122 -4.56 8.45 15.91
N ASP A 123 -3.82 9.54 15.69
CA ASP A 123 -4.29 10.92 15.77
C ASP A 123 -4.68 11.52 14.40
N LEU A 124 -4.98 10.70 13.39
CA LEU A 124 -5.31 11.16 12.03
C LEU A 124 -6.79 11.54 11.86
N VAL A 125 -7.69 10.73 12.42
CA VAL A 125 -9.15 10.90 12.34
C VAL A 125 -9.82 10.28 13.56
N PHE A 126 -11.05 10.70 13.88
CA PHE A 126 -11.84 10.09 14.95
C PHE A 126 -12.02 8.59 14.73
N GLY A 127 -11.81 7.80 15.79
CA GLY A 127 -11.91 6.34 15.72
C GLY A 127 -10.77 5.64 14.98
N CYS A 128 -9.70 6.35 14.62
CA CYS A 128 -8.55 5.75 13.95
C CYS A 128 -7.85 4.71 14.83
N LEU A 129 -7.68 3.50 14.28
CA LEU A 129 -6.87 2.44 14.86
C LEU A 129 -5.91 1.91 13.78
N VAL A 130 -4.63 1.74 14.13
CA VAL A 130 -3.59 1.23 13.23
C VAL A 130 -2.76 0.14 13.91
N HIS A 131 -2.13 -0.73 13.12
CA HIS A 131 -1.26 -1.78 13.63
C HIS A 131 -0.12 -1.20 14.48
N THR A 132 0.07 -1.74 15.69
CA THR A 132 1.03 -1.23 16.67
C THR A 132 2.47 -1.18 16.15
N GLY A 133 2.89 -2.21 15.42
CA GLY A 133 4.25 -2.29 14.88
C GLY A 133 4.51 -1.25 13.79
N PHE A 134 3.50 -0.99 12.94
CA PHE A 134 3.64 -0.03 11.84
C PHE A 134 3.65 1.41 12.36
N LEU A 135 2.83 1.71 13.37
CA LEU A 135 2.86 3.03 14.02
C LEU A 135 4.16 3.27 14.78
N ALA A 136 4.66 2.28 15.51
CA ALA A 136 5.95 2.40 16.21
C ALA A 136 7.10 2.64 15.23
N ALA A 137 7.15 1.88 14.14
CA ALA A 137 8.10 2.07 13.05
C ALA A 137 8.04 3.49 12.45
N TRP A 138 6.84 3.94 12.09
CA TRP A 138 6.63 5.28 11.56
C TRP A 138 7.08 6.35 12.55
N ASN A 139 6.67 6.26 13.82
CA ASN A 139 7.01 7.26 14.82
C ASN A 139 8.53 7.44 14.98
N GLU A 140 9.30 6.33 14.92
CA GLU A 140 10.76 6.38 15.01
C GLU A 140 11.40 7.11 13.82
N ILE A 141 10.97 6.82 12.59
CA ILE A 141 11.60 7.37 11.38
C ILE A 141 10.96 8.70 10.92
N SER A 142 9.77 9.04 11.42
CA SER A 142 8.98 10.20 10.97
C SER A 142 9.74 11.52 11.03
N PRO A 143 10.59 11.83 12.03
CA PRO A 143 11.33 13.10 12.05
C PRO A 143 12.31 13.21 10.87
N GLN A 144 12.99 12.11 10.53
CA GLN A 144 13.94 12.04 9.42
C GLN A 144 13.21 12.17 8.07
N VAL A 145 12.11 11.44 7.89
CA VAL A 145 11.30 11.46 6.67
C VAL A 145 10.70 12.85 6.45
N LEU A 146 10.11 13.46 7.49
CA LEU A 146 9.52 14.80 7.39
C LEU A 146 10.56 15.87 7.06
N ALA A 147 11.73 15.82 7.69
CA ALA A 147 12.83 16.75 7.40
C ALA A 147 13.34 16.60 5.97
N GLY A 148 13.60 15.36 5.53
CA GLY A 148 14.08 15.06 4.19
C GLY A 148 13.06 15.42 3.10
N ALA A 149 11.78 15.11 3.31
CA ALA A 149 10.71 15.44 2.37
C ALA A 149 10.54 16.95 2.22
N LYS A 150 10.55 17.71 3.34
CA LYS A 150 10.52 19.19 3.30
C LYS A 150 11.70 19.76 2.53
N ALA A 151 12.90 19.25 2.76
CA ALA A 151 14.10 19.70 2.05
C ALA A 151 14.02 19.40 0.55
N ALA A 152 13.61 18.18 0.18
CA ALA A 152 13.48 17.76 -1.22
C ALA A 152 12.43 18.58 -1.98
N VAL A 153 11.26 18.82 -1.38
CA VAL A 153 10.18 19.64 -1.95
C VAL A 153 10.63 21.10 -2.10
N LYS A 154 11.30 21.66 -1.09
CA LYS A 154 11.84 23.02 -1.17
C LYS A 154 12.86 23.17 -2.30
N ALA A 155 13.71 22.17 -2.51
CA ALA A 155 14.73 22.18 -3.56
C ALA A 155 14.15 21.90 -4.97
N ASN A 156 13.00 21.22 -5.07
CA ASN A 156 12.39 20.85 -6.34
C ASN A 156 10.87 21.14 -6.32
N PRO A 157 10.45 22.43 -6.28
CA PRO A 157 9.06 22.82 -6.00
C PRO A 157 8.05 22.41 -7.08
N SER A 158 8.51 22.14 -8.31
CA SER A 158 7.68 21.65 -9.40
C SER A 158 7.59 20.13 -9.48
N TYR A 159 8.33 19.40 -8.63
CA TYR A 159 8.41 17.95 -8.71
C TYR A 159 7.24 17.30 -7.98
N LYS A 160 6.76 16.20 -8.54
CA LYS A 160 5.70 15.39 -7.95
C LYS A 160 6.26 14.54 -6.81
N VAL A 161 5.58 14.52 -5.66
CA VAL A 161 5.95 13.62 -4.56
C VAL A 161 5.20 12.31 -4.68
N ILE A 162 5.95 11.21 -4.73
CA ILE A 162 5.44 9.83 -4.79
C ILE A 162 5.97 9.08 -3.57
N VAL A 163 5.08 8.44 -2.81
CA VAL A 163 5.45 7.52 -1.74
C VAL A 163 5.28 6.09 -2.23
N THR A 164 6.26 5.24 -1.94
CA THR A 164 6.24 3.84 -2.35
C THR A 164 6.83 2.90 -1.31
N GLY A 165 6.46 1.63 -1.40
CA GLY A 165 7.03 0.57 -0.60
C GLY A 165 6.47 -0.80 -0.96
N HIS A 166 7.25 -1.83 -0.67
CA HIS A 166 6.87 -3.23 -0.85
C HIS A 166 6.70 -3.91 0.51
N SER A 167 5.74 -4.83 0.64
CA SER A 167 5.52 -5.61 1.85
C SER A 167 5.30 -4.69 3.07
N LEU A 168 6.05 -4.91 4.16
CA LEU A 168 6.11 -4.01 5.32
C LEU A 168 6.34 -2.54 4.94
N GLY A 169 7.18 -2.28 3.93
CA GLY A 169 7.44 -0.93 3.43
C GLY A 169 6.21 -0.27 2.85
N GLY A 170 5.32 -1.04 2.21
CA GLY A 170 4.02 -0.55 1.74
C GLY A 170 3.12 -0.13 2.92
N ALA A 171 3.14 -0.90 4.01
CA ALA A 171 2.37 -0.58 5.21
C ALA A 171 2.83 0.73 5.86
N VAL A 172 4.14 0.86 6.08
CA VAL A 172 4.74 2.07 6.66
C VAL A 172 4.60 3.26 5.71
N GLY A 173 4.73 3.05 4.38
CA GLY A 173 4.52 4.08 3.37
C GLY A 173 3.08 4.61 3.30
N THR A 174 2.09 3.74 3.51
CA THR A 174 0.68 4.13 3.60
C THR A 174 0.44 5.03 4.81
N LEU A 175 0.94 4.61 5.99
CA LEU A 175 0.85 5.42 7.21
C LEU A 175 1.62 6.75 7.07
N ALA A 176 2.83 6.69 6.52
CA ALA A 176 3.65 7.87 6.25
C ALA A 176 2.95 8.86 5.32
N THR A 177 2.28 8.39 4.26
CA THR A 177 1.53 9.26 3.35
C THR A 177 0.45 10.05 4.08
N ALA A 178 -0.31 9.37 4.96
CA ALA A 178 -1.35 10.01 5.74
C ALA A 178 -0.82 11.17 6.60
N TYR A 179 0.31 10.95 7.27
CA TYR A 179 0.98 11.96 8.09
C TYR A 179 1.70 13.04 7.28
N LEU A 180 2.32 12.69 6.14
CA LEU A 180 2.98 13.63 5.25
C LEU A 180 1.97 14.63 4.68
N ARG A 181 0.82 14.14 4.20
CA ARG A 181 -0.29 14.99 3.72
C ARG A 181 -0.83 15.88 4.85
N LYS A 182 -1.05 15.32 6.06
CA LYS A 182 -1.45 16.09 7.25
C LYS A 182 -0.41 17.18 7.61
N ALA A 183 0.87 16.93 7.37
CA ALA A 183 1.96 17.88 7.61
C ALA A 183 2.17 18.89 6.45
N GLY A 184 1.32 18.89 5.44
CA GLY A 184 1.36 19.82 4.31
C GLY A 184 2.35 19.45 3.19
N ILE A 185 2.91 18.22 3.20
CA ILE A 185 3.69 17.72 2.06
C ILE A 185 2.72 17.29 0.95
N PRO A 186 2.86 17.79 -0.29
CA PRO A 186 1.93 17.51 -1.38
C PRO A 186 2.20 16.13 -1.99
N VAL A 187 1.98 15.05 -1.22
CA VAL A 187 2.09 13.67 -1.70
C VAL A 187 1.00 13.42 -2.74
N ALA A 188 1.39 13.48 -4.01
CA ALA A 188 0.49 13.35 -5.13
C ALA A 188 0.08 11.89 -5.37
N GLU A 189 0.97 10.94 -5.08
CA GLU A 189 0.71 9.51 -5.28
C GLU A 189 1.25 8.65 -4.16
N LEU A 190 0.46 7.68 -3.73
CA LEU A 190 0.87 6.51 -2.97
C LEU A 190 0.79 5.30 -3.88
N ILE A 191 1.89 4.57 -4.05
CA ILE A 191 1.94 3.35 -4.86
C ILE A 191 2.60 2.25 -4.03
N THR A 192 1.84 1.23 -3.64
CA THR A 192 2.35 0.14 -2.79
C THR A 192 2.24 -1.20 -3.48
N PHE A 193 3.12 -2.14 -3.11
CA PHE A 193 3.20 -3.48 -3.72
C PHE A 193 3.16 -4.53 -2.62
N GLY A 194 2.17 -5.41 -2.64
CA GLY A 194 2.06 -6.47 -1.63
C GLY A 194 1.90 -5.93 -0.21
N SER A 195 1.29 -4.76 -0.04
CA SER A 195 1.13 -4.17 1.29
C SER A 195 0.12 -4.96 2.13
N PRO A 196 0.40 -5.25 3.41
CA PRO A 196 -0.62 -5.72 4.35
C PRO A 196 -1.63 -4.61 4.68
N ARG A 197 -2.75 -4.98 5.30
CA ARG A 197 -3.72 -4.04 5.89
C ARG A 197 -3.06 -3.28 7.05
N VAL A 198 -3.27 -1.97 7.11
CA VAL A 198 -2.55 -1.09 8.04
C VAL A 198 -3.36 -0.73 9.28
N GLY A 199 -4.67 -0.58 9.13
CA GLY A 199 -5.54 -0.12 10.21
C GLY A 199 -7.00 -0.47 9.97
N ASN A 200 -7.88 0.15 10.74
CA ASN A 200 -9.32 -0.07 10.66
C ASN A 200 -9.99 0.73 9.54
N SER A 201 -11.31 0.58 9.42
CA SER A 201 -12.16 1.29 8.44
C SER A 201 -11.97 2.81 8.48
N ALA A 202 -11.91 3.41 9.68
CA ALA A 202 -11.70 4.85 9.82
C ALA A 202 -10.36 5.31 9.24
N PHE A 203 -9.28 4.58 9.52
CA PHE A 203 -7.97 4.85 8.93
C PHE A 203 -7.96 4.65 7.41
N ALA A 204 -8.46 3.50 6.93
CA ALA A 204 -8.44 3.16 5.51
C ALA A 204 -9.24 4.16 4.66
N LYS A 205 -10.43 4.55 5.12
CA LYS A 205 -11.24 5.59 4.47
C LYS A 205 -10.56 6.94 4.51
N PHE A 206 -9.95 7.32 5.64
CA PHE A 206 -9.21 8.58 5.74
C PHE A 206 -8.08 8.67 4.72
N VAL A 207 -7.30 7.61 4.51
CA VAL A 207 -6.23 7.61 3.49
C VAL A 207 -6.80 7.61 2.07
N THR A 208 -7.86 6.83 1.83
CA THR A 208 -8.55 6.74 0.52
C THR A 208 -9.13 8.10 0.09
N ASP A 209 -9.73 8.83 1.03
CA ASP A 209 -10.42 10.09 0.77
C ASP A 209 -9.47 11.31 0.78
N GLN A 210 -8.21 11.12 1.19
CA GLN A 210 -7.22 12.19 1.18
C GLN A 210 -6.86 12.63 -0.25
N PRO A 211 -6.61 13.93 -0.50
CA PRO A 211 -6.17 14.40 -1.80
C PRO A 211 -4.89 13.72 -2.29
N GLY A 212 -4.92 13.26 -3.54
CA GLY A 212 -3.84 12.52 -4.20
C GLY A 212 -4.35 11.16 -4.67
N ALA A 213 -3.64 10.54 -5.61
CA ALA A 213 -4.02 9.21 -6.08
C ALA A 213 -3.40 8.13 -5.19
N GLU A 214 -4.08 7.01 -5.08
CA GLU A 214 -3.62 5.83 -4.37
C GLU A 214 -3.74 4.61 -5.28
N TYR A 215 -2.64 3.83 -5.33
CA TYR A 215 -2.52 2.62 -6.10
C TYR A 215 -1.97 1.52 -5.20
N ARG A 216 -2.86 0.69 -4.67
CA ARG A 216 -2.48 -0.50 -3.90
C ARG A 216 -2.44 -1.69 -4.84
N LEU A 217 -1.23 -2.12 -5.22
CA LEU A 217 -1.05 -3.27 -6.10
C LEU A 217 -0.92 -4.56 -5.30
N THR A 218 -1.65 -5.58 -5.75
CA THR A 218 -1.59 -6.97 -5.28
C THR A 218 -1.31 -7.88 -6.48
N HIS A 219 -0.78 -9.07 -6.25
CA HIS A 219 -0.39 -9.99 -7.33
C HIS A 219 -0.77 -11.42 -6.99
N ALA A 220 -1.43 -12.10 -7.92
CA ALA A 220 -1.81 -13.50 -7.80
C ALA A 220 -2.40 -13.81 -6.41
N GLU A 221 -1.90 -14.84 -5.75
CA GLU A 221 -2.33 -15.31 -4.43
C GLU A 221 -1.40 -14.83 -3.29
N ASP A 222 -0.69 -13.71 -3.46
CA ASP A 222 0.18 -13.13 -2.43
C ASP A 222 -0.50 -13.16 -1.03
N PRO A 223 0.11 -13.82 -0.02
CA PRO A 223 -0.46 -13.93 1.33
C PRO A 223 -0.42 -12.64 2.16
N VAL A 224 0.45 -11.69 1.82
CA VAL A 224 0.68 -10.51 2.69
C VAL A 224 -0.49 -9.53 2.66
N PRO A 225 -1.09 -9.16 1.51
CA PRO A 225 -2.26 -8.28 1.49
C PRO A 225 -3.52 -8.91 2.09
N ARG A 226 -3.52 -10.24 2.33
CA ARG A 226 -4.57 -10.95 3.06
C ARG A 226 -4.45 -10.77 4.58
N LEU A 227 -3.40 -10.11 5.08
CA LEU A 227 -3.12 -9.93 6.50
C LEU A 227 -3.00 -8.45 6.90
N PRO A 228 -3.28 -8.10 8.16
CA PRO A 228 -4.02 -8.91 9.12
C PRO A 228 -5.46 -9.20 8.66
N PRO A 229 -6.12 -10.27 9.13
CA PRO A 229 -7.48 -10.64 8.72
C PRO A 229 -8.53 -9.52 8.86
N ILE A 230 -9.48 -9.45 7.93
CA ILE A 230 -10.63 -8.51 7.94
C ILE A 230 -11.45 -8.67 9.22
N LEU A 231 -11.65 -9.91 9.67
CA LEU A 231 -12.42 -10.24 10.87
C LEU A 231 -11.83 -9.63 12.16
N PHE A 232 -10.56 -9.21 12.13
CA PHE A 232 -9.88 -8.50 13.23
C PHE A 232 -9.94 -6.97 13.07
N ASN A 233 -10.97 -6.45 12.39
CA ASN A 233 -11.19 -5.01 12.21
C ASN A 233 -10.07 -4.31 11.42
N TYR A 234 -9.39 -5.04 10.55
CA TYR A 234 -8.47 -4.46 9.57
C TYR A 234 -9.15 -4.24 8.23
N ARG A 235 -8.81 -3.15 7.58
CA ARG A 235 -9.34 -2.76 6.27
C ARG A 235 -8.20 -2.28 5.38
N HIS A 236 -8.42 -2.40 4.08
CA HIS A 236 -7.53 -1.86 3.06
C HIS A 236 -8.03 -0.51 2.57
N THR A 237 -7.12 0.31 2.07
CA THR A 237 -7.48 1.44 1.22
C THR A 237 -8.04 0.97 -0.12
N SER A 238 -8.77 1.86 -0.81
CA SER A 238 -9.49 1.56 -2.05
C SER A 238 -9.09 2.53 -3.18
N PRO A 239 -8.99 2.07 -4.44
CA PRO A 239 -9.20 0.70 -4.90
C PRO A 239 -7.93 -0.17 -4.85
N GLU A 240 -8.14 -1.49 -4.93
CA GLU A 240 -7.11 -2.47 -5.27
C GLU A 240 -6.84 -2.51 -6.77
N TYR A 241 -5.57 -2.64 -7.16
CA TYR A 241 -5.15 -2.96 -8.53
C TYR A 241 -4.50 -4.35 -8.52
N TRP A 242 -5.32 -5.38 -8.70
CA TRP A 242 -4.89 -6.77 -8.62
C TRP A 242 -4.36 -7.25 -9.97
N ILE A 243 -3.12 -7.72 -9.98
CA ILE A 243 -2.49 -8.39 -11.12
C ILE A 243 -2.94 -9.86 -11.08
N ASP A 244 -3.97 -10.17 -11.86
CA ASP A 244 -4.56 -11.50 -12.02
C ASP A 244 -3.79 -12.28 -13.11
N ALA A 245 -2.50 -12.49 -12.83
CA ALA A 245 -1.59 -13.26 -13.65
C ALA A 245 -0.68 -14.09 -12.73
N PRO A 246 -0.23 -15.27 -13.17
CA PRO A 246 0.65 -16.11 -12.38
C PRO A 246 2.06 -15.49 -12.25
N SER A 247 2.77 -15.81 -11.17
CA SER A 247 4.10 -15.25 -10.89
C SER A 247 5.19 -15.61 -11.90
N ASN A 248 4.99 -16.65 -12.71
CA ASN A 248 5.87 -17.04 -13.80
C ASN A 248 5.53 -16.35 -15.14
N ALA A 249 4.56 -15.43 -15.16
CA ALA A 249 4.24 -14.66 -16.35
C ALA A 249 5.44 -13.84 -16.81
N THR A 250 5.85 -14.03 -18.06
CA THR A 250 7.02 -13.34 -18.65
C THR A 250 6.73 -11.88 -18.98
N THR A 251 5.46 -11.48 -19.08
CA THR A 251 5.05 -10.10 -19.36
C THR A 251 3.71 -9.81 -18.72
N ILE A 252 3.64 -8.72 -17.94
CA ILE A 252 2.40 -8.15 -17.43
C ILE A 252 1.97 -6.98 -18.32
N THR A 253 0.70 -7.01 -18.73
CA THR A 253 0.00 -6.07 -19.60
C THR A 253 -1.19 -5.45 -18.86
N VAL A 254 -1.84 -4.46 -19.48
CA VAL A 254 -3.00 -3.77 -18.87
C VAL A 254 -4.22 -4.66 -18.71
N SER A 255 -4.37 -5.72 -19.53
CA SER A 255 -5.49 -6.66 -19.44
C SER A 255 -5.40 -7.61 -18.26
N ASP A 256 -4.22 -7.71 -17.65
CA ASP A 256 -3.99 -8.59 -16.49
C ASP A 256 -4.44 -7.92 -15.17
N PHE A 257 -4.98 -6.69 -15.23
CA PHE A 257 -5.43 -5.97 -14.05
C PHE A 257 -6.93 -6.10 -13.83
N LYS A 258 -7.30 -6.44 -12.60
CA LYS A 258 -8.66 -6.28 -12.07
C LYS A 258 -8.63 -5.18 -11.01
N VAL A 259 -9.54 -4.21 -11.14
CA VAL A 259 -9.67 -3.11 -10.17
C VAL A 259 -10.83 -3.37 -9.23
N CYS A 260 -10.55 -3.39 -7.94
CA CYS A 260 -11.45 -3.92 -6.91
C CYS A 260 -11.68 -2.84 -5.84
N PRO A 261 -12.82 -2.13 -5.87
CA PRO A 261 -13.14 -1.09 -4.91
C PRO A 261 -13.61 -1.69 -3.57
N GLY A 262 -13.61 -0.86 -2.53
CA GLY A 262 -14.09 -1.22 -1.20
C GLY A 262 -12.95 -1.58 -0.25
N ASP A 263 -13.13 -1.26 1.02
CA ASP A 263 -12.12 -1.41 2.07
C ASP A 263 -12.11 -2.81 2.73
N ALA A 264 -13.12 -3.63 2.43
CA ALA A 264 -13.27 -5.03 2.84
C ALA A 264 -13.49 -5.98 1.64
N ASN A 265 -12.92 -5.65 0.46
CA ASN A 265 -13.12 -6.44 -0.76
C ASN A 265 -12.45 -7.83 -0.70
N ILE A 266 -13.20 -8.87 -1.08
CA ILE A 266 -12.75 -10.28 -1.16
C ILE A 266 -12.81 -10.86 -2.60
N ALA A 267 -13.16 -10.05 -3.60
CA ALA A 267 -13.34 -10.49 -4.99
C ALA A 267 -12.03 -10.57 -5.80
N CYS A 268 -10.91 -10.22 -5.17
CA CYS A 268 -9.55 -10.16 -5.74
C CYS A 268 -8.56 -10.84 -4.78
N ASN A 269 -7.36 -10.30 -4.53
CA ASN A 269 -6.36 -10.96 -3.70
C ASN A 269 -6.90 -11.33 -2.29
N GLY A 270 -7.76 -10.50 -1.71
CA GLY A 270 -8.36 -10.75 -0.38
C GLY A 270 -9.10 -12.08 -0.23
N GLY A 271 -9.58 -12.67 -1.33
CA GLY A 271 -10.31 -13.96 -1.33
C GLY A 271 -9.49 -15.16 -1.77
N THR A 272 -8.21 -15.00 -2.10
CA THR A 272 -7.36 -16.11 -2.55
C THR A 272 -6.83 -16.94 -1.38
N LYS A 273 -6.44 -18.18 -1.68
CA LYS A 273 -5.84 -19.12 -0.71
C LYS A 273 -4.39 -19.39 -1.09
N GLY A 274 -3.69 -20.21 -0.31
CA GLY A 274 -2.30 -20.56 -0.58
C GLY A 274 -1.30 -19.81 0.29
N PHE A 275 -0.04 -20.22 0.20
CA PHE A 275 1.09 -19.64 0.90
C PHE A 275 2.32 -19.78 0.00
N ASP A 276 2.37 -18.95 -1.04
CA ASP A 276 3.55 -18.81 -1.89
C ASP A 276 4.16 -17.42 -1.69
N LEU A 277 5.36 -17.38 -1.10
CA LEU A 277 6.09 -16.13 -0.90
C LEU A 277 6.79 -15.66 -2.19
N THR A 278 6.88 -16.51 -3.22
CA THR A 278 7.37 -16.12 -4.55
C THR A 278 6.47 -15.04 -5.16
N GLU A 279 5.14 -15.22 -5.06
CA GLU A 279 4.16 -14.26 -5.57
C GLU A 279 4.24 -12.93 -4.83
N HIS A 280 4.56 -12.98 -3.55
CA HIS A 280 4.82 -11.79 -2.75
C HIS A 280 6.10 -11.05 -3.17
N SER A 281 7.13 -11.77 -3.64
CA SER A 281 8.41 -11.18 -4.04
C SER A 281 8.42 -10.63 -5.47
N ILE A 282 7.45 -11.00 -6.30
CA ILE A 282 7.37 -10.62 -7.72
C ILE A 282 6.28 -9.57 -7.93
N TYR A 283 6.69 -8.35 -8.28
CA TYR A 283 5.79 -7.30 -8.75
C TYR A 283 6.45 -6.65 -9.98
N PHE A 284 6.12 -7.16 -11.17
CA PHE A 284 6.80 -6.94 -12.47
C PHE A 284 8.25 -7.45 -12.57
N GLN A 285 8.90 -7.60 -11.42
CA GLN A 285 10.27 -8.03 -11.22
C GLN A 285 10.42 -8.51 -9.78
N GLN A 286 11.56 -9.11 -9.45
CA GLN A 286 11.87 -9.48 -8.07
C GLN A 286 12.19 -8.23 -7.23
N VAL A 287 11.20 -7.71 -6.50
CA VAL A 287 11.31 -6.43 -5.79
C VAL A 287 12.25 -6.51 -4.59
N ASN A 288 12.32 -7.65 -3.92
CA ASN A 288 13.25 -7.85 -2.81
C ASN A 288 14.66 -8.32 -3.27
N GLY A 289 14.92 -8.43 -4.57
CA GLY A 289 16.16 -8.97 -5.12
C GLY A 289 17.41 -8.18 -4.72
N CYS A 290 17.27 -6.89 -4.42
CA CYS A 290 18.40 -6.06 -3.98
C CYS A 290 18.78 -6.27 -2.50
N ASN A 291 18.12 -7.18 -1.77
CA ASN A 291 18.47 -7.47 -0.39
C ASN A 291 19.90 -8.06 -0.30
N PRO A 292 20.86 -7.39 0.37
CA PRO A 292 22.27 -7.81 0.36
C PRO A 292 22.52 -9.21 0.95
N ASP A 293 21.60 -9.71 1.78
CA ASP A 293 21.68 -11.01 2.45
C ASP A 293 20.91 -12.13 1.72
N GLY A 294 20.27 -11.82 0.57
CA GLY A 294 19.24 -12.68 -0.04
C GLY A 294 17.95 -12.73 0.80
N GLU A 295 16.94 -13.48 0.37
CA GLU A 295 15.77 -13.74 1.22
C GLU A 295 16.18 -14.54 2.47
N ILE A 296 16.01 -13.95 3.65
CA ILE A 296 16.22 -14.69 4.90
C ILE A 296 14.92 -15.46 5.20
N TRP A 297 14.87 -16.71 4.73
CA TRP A 297 13.72 -17.61 4.91
C TRP A 297 13.33 -17.77 6.39
N LYS A 298 14.32 -17.81 7.31
CA LYS A 298 14.13 -17.87 8.77
C LYS A 298 15.28 -17.14 9.49
N ARG A 299 14.97 -16.22 10.41
CA ARG A 299 15.96 -15.65 11.34
C ARG A 299 15.84 -16.34 12.72
N GLY A 300 16.85 -17.13 13.11
CA GLY A 300 16.94 -17.73 14.45
C GLY A 300 15.86 -18.81 14.75
N PRO A 301 15.72 -19.27 16.02
CA PRO A 301 14.83 -20.38 16.38
C PRO A 301 13.33 -20.02 16.39
N ALA A 302 12.92 -18.88 15.83
CA ALA A 302 11.56 -18.39 15.88
C ALA A 302 10.78 -18.75 14.61
N ALA A 303 10.17 -19.93 14.63
CA ALA A 303 8.82 -20.23 14.16
C ALA A 303 8.49 -21.66 14.59
N THR A 304 7.65 -21.82 15.62
CA THR A 304 7.16 -23.14 16.09
C THR A 304 6.16 -23.77 15.12
N ILE A 305 5.64 -23.00 14.15
CA ILE A 305 4.63 -23.44 13.19
C ILE A 305 5.27 -23.98 11.90
N SER A 306 4.83 -25.16 11.47
CA SER A 306 5.23 -25.78 10.20
C SER A 306 4.63 -25.02 9.01
N ASP A 307 5.19 -25.17 7.81
CA ASP A 307 4.63 -24.52 6.62
C ASP A 307 3.22 -25.05 6.29
N ALA A 308 2.94 -26.32 6.59
CA ALA A 308 1.61 -26.91 6.44
C ALA A 308 0.59 -26.30 7.43
N ASP A 309 0.99 -26.12 8.69
CA ASP A 309 0.14 -25.50 9.71
C ASP A 309 -0.08 -24.01 9.43
N LEU A 310 0.96 -23.32 8.95
CA LEU A 310 0.89 -21.92 8.55
C LEU A 310 -0.08 -21.74 7.37
N LEU A 311 0.07 -22.55 6.32
CA LEU A 311 -0.86 -22.57 5.18
C LEU A 311 -2.30 -22.82 5.64
N LYS A 312 -2.50 -23.80 6.53
CA LYS A 312 -3.82 -24.11 7.08
C LYS A 312 -4.41 -22.91 7.83
N GLN A 313 -3.62 -22.26 8.68
CA GLN A 313 -4.05 -21.10 9.46
C GLN A 313 -4.41 -19.91 8.57
N LEU A 314 -3.58 -19.62 7.56
CA LEU A 314 -3.82 -18.53 6.61
C LEU A 314 -5.11 -18.78 5.80
N ASN A 315 -5.28 -20.00 5.26
CA ASN A 315 -6.50 -20.35 4.54
C ASN A 315 -7.75 -20.28 5.42
N GLN A 316 -7.63 -20.67 6.70
CA GLN A 316 -8.74 -20.57 7.64
C GLN A 316 -9.15 -19.11 7.90
N TRP A 317 -8.18 -18.19 7.98
CA TRP A 317 -8.52 -16.76 8.08
C TRP A 317 -9.19 -16.20 6.85
N VAL A 318 -8.78 -16.63 5.65
CA VAL A 318 -9.47 -16.25 4.41
C VAL A 318 -10.91 -16.73 4.42
N ASP A 319 -11.16 -17.99 4.82
CA ASP A 319 -12.53 -18.53 4.91
C ASP A 319 -13.39 -17.76 5.91
N MET A 320 -12.82 -17.39 7.07
CA MET A 320 -13.51 -16.58 8.06
C MET A 320 -13.73 -15.13 7.60
N ASP A 321 -12.78 -14.55 6.86
CA ASP A 321 -12.90 -13.21 6.28
C ASP A 321 -14.02 -13.17 5.23
N ILE A 322 -14.11 -14.19 4.38
CA ILE A 322 -15.20 -14.34 3.41
C ILE A 322 -16.53 -14.38 4.16
N ASP A 323 -16.72 -15.32 5.08
CA ASP A 323 -17.96 -15.46 5.87
C ASP A 323 -18.33 -14.17 6.63
N TYR A 324 -17.33 -13.47 7.19
CA TYR A 324 -17.53 -12.20 7.87
C TYR A 324 -17.99 -11.10 6.92
N VAL A 325 -17.32 -10.91 5.78
CA VAL A 325 -17.67 -9.90 4.78
C VAL A 325 -19.06 -10.18 4.20
N GLU A 326 -19.41 -11.45 4.04
CA GLU A 326 -20.72 -11.82 3.52
C GLU A 326 -21.88 -11.43 4.43
N LYS A 327 -21.62 -11.32 5.74
CA LYS A 327 -22.57 -10.93 6.78
C LYS A 327 -22.60 -9.43 7.07
N LEU A 328 -21.70 -8.64 6.49
CA LEU A 328 -21.70 -7.19 6.69
C LEU A 328 -22.97 -6.55 6.10
N PRO A 329 -23.54 -5.52 6.76
CA PRO A 329 -24.71 -4.81 6.24
C PRO A 329 -24.46 -4.26 4.83
N PHE A 330 -25.50 -4.26 3.99
CA PHE A 330 -25.46 -3.64 2.65
C PHE A 330 -24.94 -2.19 2.74
N GLY A 331 -23.78 -1.92 2.14
CA GLY A 331 -23.10 -0.62 2.17
C GLY A 331 -21.67 -0.64 2.74
N GLU A 332 -21.32 -1.65 3.55
CA GLU A 332 -19.92 -1.90 3.98
C GLU A 332 -19.21 -2.95 3.13
N SER A 333 -19.97 -3.77 2.41
CA SER A 333 -19.48 -4.67 1.37
C SER A 333 -19.88 -4.13 -0.01
N GLU A 334 -19.04 -3.28 -0.62
CA GLU A 334 -19.17 -2.98 -2.05
C GLU A 334 -18.81 -4.24 -2.85
N ARG A 335 -19.74 -5.20 -2.93
CA ARG A 335 -19.61 -6.35 -3.83
C ARG A 335 -19.80 -5.83 -5.26
N VAL A 336 -18.72 -5.77 -6.04
CA VAL A 336 -18.84 -5.74 -7.50
C VAL A 336 -19.42 -7.08 -7.92
N GLY A 337 -20.56 -7.04 -8.61
CA GLY A 337 -21.28 -8.22 -9.08
C GLY A 337 -20.36 -9.19 -9.83
N ILE A 338 -20.59 -10.48 -9.55
CA ILE A 338 -19.99 -11.63 -10.23
C ILE A 338 -20.33 -11.57 -11.72
#